data_AF-A0A061ASE6-F1
#
_entry.id   AF-A0A061ASE6-F1
#
_cell.length_a   1.000
_cell.length_b   1.000
_cell.length_c   1.000
_cell.angle_alpha   90.00
_cell.angle_beta   90.00
_cell.angle_gamma   90.00
#
_symmetry.space_group_name_H-M   'P 1'
#
loop_
_entity.id
_entity.type
_entity.pdbx_description
1 polymer ?
#
loop_
_entity_poly.entity_id
_entity_poly.type
_entity_poly.pdbx_seq_one_letter_code
_entity_poly.pdbx_strand_id
1 'polypeptide(L)'
;MSIPMDLDQVLFGLDGFVASCEDDTLNADSIYVETYTTLLDQLAVLLRDETTRSNDLIRQNLLKLVHSAGYVLARVDTPGLRPLVLEILRVLANSVADNHVNRGIIVGDTVFVHQLGKQLEENFDDDEVNERVLIFLKNLVIDSPDITKVVASLITKNLLVYTSYENTFLSIDLLTDLVPEYQYDAEVKNIERFAKKFLSFIQKRDDSDEDEYSEMIVNTAGILEDLTLDQRLDFKDEYHETSTQESLFQCLEQLHPLEFQNKLMAQRKIFGSIGNVSANPSASNKPLIEDCLKNIQDTTQENGYILSASMAIIGNSIGSSADRTNVLERAPTLITDVLIKYNYLVDPVQFQGLLHILKSIVSFDTISQLFTDDNVKILAQVIEATVRNSKYYTNFTALLVAFLKKTIVHLGKSQVLKLSHNNIIDSLLSADSNYEFNTIILLLINKIAVYGTETDLQPLVTRALDFKDPNIPASYIFELTKTVGVLVKNKPEYVFAHHTEEVITLLNTVQTIISGPNASDNVSKAIHNNSRFIAGSILALNKDKEIDPRLFELCEIFMRA
;
A
#
# COMPACT_ATOMS: atom_id res chain seq x y z
N MET A 1 -51.87 -17.48 19.27
CA MET A 1 -52.23 -16.37 18.37
C MET A 1 -51.86 -15.10 19.09
N SER A 2 -50.70 -14.51 18.77
CA SER A 2 -50.33 -13.18 19.26
C SER A 2 -51.16 -12.15 18.51
N ILE A 3 -51.78 -11.23 19.24
CA ILE A 3 -52.43 -10.05 18.67
C ILE A 3 -51.35 -9.30 17.87
N PRO A 4 -51.61 -8.84 16.63
CA PRO A 4 -50.66 -8.03 15.88
C PRO A 4 -50.31 -6.80 16.73
N MET A 5 -49.03 -6.64 17.04
CA MET A 5 -48.55 -5.53 17.85
C MET A 5 -48.69 -4.24 17.03
N ASP A 6 -49.47 -3.29 17.53
CA ASP A 6 -49.84 -2.06 16.80
C ASP A 6 -48.80 -0.96 17.05
N LEU A 7 -48.11 -0.53 15.99
CA LEU A 7 -47.05 0.47 16.05
C LEU A 7 -47.54 1.78 16.67
N ASP A 8 -48.76 2.22 16.33
CA ASP A 8 -49.33 3.47 16.84
C ASP A 8 -49.53 3.42 18.36
N GLN A 9 -49.99 2.27 18.87
CA GLN A 9 -50.22 2.08 20.31
C GLN A 9 -48.91 2.07 21.09
N VAL A 10 -47.86 1.43 20.53
CA VAL A 10 -46.54 1.39 21.16
C VAL A 10 -45.92 2.78 21.21
N LEU A 11 -45.94 3.52 20.09
CA LEU A 11 -45.41 4.89 20.04
C LEU A 11 -46.18 5.84 20.96
N PHE A 12 -47.52 5.78 20.96
CA PHE A 12 -48.35 6.57 21.88
C PHE A 12 -48.06 6.25 23.36
N GLY A 13 -47.82 4.97 23.69
CA GLY A 13 -47.42 4.56 25.03
C GLY A 13 -46.05 5.13 25.45
N LEU A 14 -45.16 5.39 24.50
CA LEU A 14 -43.83 5.97 24.73
C LEU A 14 -43.83 7.50 24.79
N ASP A 15 -44.90 8.19 24.42
CA ASP A 15 -44.96 9.67 24.50
C ASP A 15 -44.70 10.17 25.92
N GLY A 16 -45.21 9.46 26.94
CA GLY A 16 -44.95 9.79 28.34
C GLY A 16 -43.48 9.64 28.74
N PHE A 17 -42.79 8.62 28.20
CA PHE A 17 -41.36 8.43 28.42
C PHE A 17 -40.55 9.55 27.76
N VAL A 18 -40.83 9.85 26.49
CA VAL A 18 -40.18 10.92 25.73
C VAL A 18 -40.34 12.27 26.40
N ALA A 19 -41.57 12.65 26.76
CA ALA A 19 -41.84 13.91 27.45
C ALA A 19 -41.12 14.00 28.80
N SER A 20 -41.08 12.89 29.57
CA SER A 20 -40.37 12.87 30.85
C SER A 20 -38.86 13.05 30.68
N CYS A 21 -38.26 12.54 29.60
CA CYS A 21 -36.86 12.78 29.27
C CYS A 21 -36.61 14.22 28.82
N GLU A 22 -37.48 14.79 27.98
CA GLU A 22 -37.38 16.18 27.52
C GLU A 22 -37.49 17.19 28.67
N ASP A 23 -38.37 16.92 29.64
CA ASP A 23 -38.60 17.77 30.81
C ASP A 23 -37.60 17.50 31.96
N ASP A 24 -36.64 16.59 31.80
CA ASP A 24 -35.74 16.09 32.85
C ASP A 24 -36.47 15.55 34.11
N THR A 25 -37.68 15.01 33.97
CA THR A 25 -38.54 14.54 35.09
C THR A 25 -38.71 13.02 35.20
N LEU A 26 -37.97 12.24 34.41
CA LEU A 26 -38.11 10.78 34.37
C LEU A 26 -37.97 10.14 35.76
N ASN A 27 -39.02 9.46 36.21
CA ASN A 27 -39.05 8.76 37.49
C ASN A 27 -38.37 7.38 37.36
N ALA A 28 -37.37 7.13 38.22
CA ALA A 28 -36.64 5.86 38.29
C ALA A 28 -37.34 4.77 39.12
N ASP A 29 -38.58 4.99 39.55
CA ASP A 29 -39.42 4.00 40.22
C ASP A 29 -39.64 2.75 39.34
N SER A 30 -39.52 1.56 39.94
CA SER A 30 -39.49 0.28 39.22
C SER A 30 -40.69 0.03 38.30
N ILE A 31 -41.89 0.50 38.65
CA ILE A 31 -43.12 0.28 37.87
C ILE A 31 -43.09 1.07 36.55
N TYR A 32 -42.63 2.32 36.57
CA TYR A 32 -42.56 3.15 35.36
C TYR A 32 -41.45 2.67 34.43
N VAL A 33 -40.29 2.33 35.00
CA VAL A 33 -39.17 1.73 34.27
C VAL A 33 -39.59 0.44 33.59
N GLU A 34 -40.26 -0.49 34.30
CA GLU A 34 -40.71 -1.76 33.73
C GLU A 34 -41.71 -1.55 32.57
N THR A 35 -42.62 -0.60 32.73
CA THR A 35 -43.61 -0.24 31.69
C THR A 35 -42.91 0.27 30.43
N TYR A 36 -42.01 1.25 30.56
CA TYR A 36 -41.29 1.81 29.41
C TYR A 36 -40.33 0.82 28.78
N THR A 37 -39.64 0.00 29.58
CA THR A 37 -38.77 -1.08 29.08
C THR A 37 -39.57 -2.07 28.23
N THR A 38 -40.78 -2.44 28.69
CA THR A 38 -41.67 -3.34 27.93
C THR A 38 -42.12 -2.73 26.60
N LEU A 39 -42.45 -1.44 26.58
CA LEU A 39 -42.86 -0.74 25.36
C LEU A 39 -41.69 -0.58 24.37
N LEU A 40 -40.49 -0.27 24.88
CA LEU A 40 -39.26 -0.23 24.05
C LEU A 40 -38.93 -1.62 23.51
N ASP A 41 -39.12 -2.69 24.28
CA ASP A 41 -38.93 -4.06 23.81
C ASP A 41 -39.87 -4.40 22.64
N GLN A 42 -41.15 -4.07 22.80
CA GLN A 42 -42.14 -4.21 21.73
C GLN A 42 -41.74 -3.42 20.49
N LEU A 43 -41.34 -2.15 20.65
CA LEU A 43 -40.90 -1.32 19.52
C LEU A 43 -39.67 -1.94 18.82
N ALA A 44 -38.68 -2.40 19.58
CA ALA A 44 -37.48 -3.03 19.02
C ALA A 44 -37.82 -4.29 18.22
N VAL A 45 -38.81 -5.09 18.66
CA VAL A 45 -39.29 -6.27 17.92
C VAL A 45 -39.99 -5.87 16.63
N LEU A 46 -40.86 -4.84 16.64
CA LEU A 46 -41.51 -4.34 15.42
C LEU A 46 -40.50 -3.85 14.39
N LEU A 47 -39.46 -3.15 14.84
CA LEU A 47 -38.40 -2.62 13.98
C LEU A 47 -37.52 -3.71 13.34
N ARG A 48 -37.71 -5.00 13.65
CA ARG A 48 -37.09 -6.09 12.87
C ARG A 48 -37.68 -6.21 11.47
N ASP A 49 -38.89 -5.72 11.25
CA ASP A 49 -39.53 -5.68 9.94
C ASP A 49 -39.19 -4.39 9.17
N GLU A 50 -38.76 -4.54 7.91
CA GLU A 50 -38.30 -3.43 7.07
C GLU A 50 -39.42 -2.41 6.78
N THR A 51 -40.66 -2.88 6.63
CA THR A 51 -41.80 -2.00 6.35
C THR A 51 -42.12 -1.12 7.56
N THR A 52 -41.91 -1.65 8.77
CA THR A 52 -42.05 -0.88 10.01
C THR A 52 -40.93 0.16 10.13
N ARG A 53 -39.66 -0.22 9.90
CA ARG A 53 -38.52 0.73 9.95
C ARG A 53 -38.68 1.91 9.00
N SER A 54 -39.26 1.63 7.83
CA SER A 54 -39.46 2.61 6.76
C SER A 54 -40.74 3.44 6.91
N ASN A 55 -41.55 3.18 7.93
CA ASN A 55 -42.78 3.90 8.20
C ASN A 55 -42.50 5.36 8.61
N ASP A 56 -43.30 6.29 8.09
CA ASP A 56 -43.15 7.72 8.38
C ASP A 56 -43.35 8.06 9.87
N LEU A 57 -44.14 7.28 10.61
CA LEU A 57 -44.31 7.44 12.06
C LEU A 57 -43.01 7.20 12.84
N ILE A 58 -42.20 6.23 12.41
CA ILE A 58 -40.87 6.01 12.98
C ILE A 58 -40.00 7.22 12.70
N ARG A 59 -39.94 7.69 11.44
CA ARG A 59 -39.12 8.84 11.05
C ARG A 59 -39.47 10.11 11.83
N GLN A 60 -40.76 10.35 12.06
CA GLN A 60 -41.24 11.51 12.81
C GLN A 60 -40.89 11.47 14.31
N ASN A 61 -40.73 10.28 14.89
CA ASN A 61 -40.43 10.12 16.31
C ASN A 61 -38.96 9.76 16.59
N LEU A 62 -38.17 9.41 15.57
CA LEU A 62 -36.81 8.92 15.73
C LEU A 62 -35.90 9.92 16.44
N LEU A 63 -35.97 11.21 16.10
CA LEU A 63 -35.15 12.23 16.78
C LEU A 63 -35.50 12.37 18.27
N LYS A 64 -36.77 12.23 18.63
CA LYS A 64 -37.20 12.25 20.04
C LYS A 64 -36.67 11.04 20.81
N LEU A 65 -36.66 9.87 20.16
CA LEU A 65 -36.06 8.65 20.73
C LEU A 65 -34.53 8.80 20.87
N VAL A 66 -33.86 9.46 19.92
CA VAL A 66 -32.43 9.79 20.02
C VAL A 66 -32.16 10.71 21.21
N HIS A 67 -32.93 11.79 21.38
CA HIS A 67 -32.78 12.67 22.55
C HIS A 67 -33.03 11.93 23.86
N SER A 68 -34.06 11.08 23.91
CA SER A 68 -34.35 10.25 25.07
C SER A 68 -33.22 9.27 25.37
N ALA A 69 -32.59 8.70 24.34
CA ALA A 69 -31.43 7.82 24.47
C ALA A 69 -30.23 8.57 25.05
N GLY A 70 -29.94 9.78 24.55
CA GLY A 70 -28.91 10.65 25.12
C GLY A 70 -29.17 10.99 26.58
N TYR A 71 -30.42 11.30 26.94
CA TYR A 71 -30.83 11.60 28.31
C TYR A 71 -30.55 10.43 29.27
N VAL A 72 -30.99 9.22 28.92
CA VAL A 72 -30.82 8.04 29.80
C VAL A 72 -29.37 7.56 29.82
N LEU A 73 -28.64 7.65 28.71
CA LEU A 73 -27.23 7.28 28.63
C LEU A 73 -26.37 8.18 29.52
N ALA A 74 -26.64 9.49 29.57
CA ALA A 74 -25.94 10.43 30.44
C ALA A 74 -26.16 10.15 31.94
N ARG A 75 -27.15 9.31 32.27
CA ARG A 75 -27.58 9.00 33.63
C ARG A 75 -27.60 7.49 33.87
N VAL A 76 -26.79 6.74 33.13
CA VAL A 76 -26.75 5.26 33.18
C VAL A 76 -26.50 4.71 34.58
N ASP A 77 -25.71 5.42 35.40
CA ASP A 77 -25.41 5.07 36.79
C ASP A 77 -26.58 5.31 37.76
N THR A 78 -27.65 5.98 37.32
CA THR A 78 -28.84 6.19 38.14
C THR A 78 -29.55 4.84 38.33
N PRO A 79 -29.73 4.38 39.58
CA PRO A 79 -30.36 3.09 39.85
C PRO A 79 -31.73 3.00 39.17
N GLY A 80 -31.94 1.92 38.41
CA GLY A 80 -33.19 1.67 37.70
C GLY A 80 -33.25 2.18 36.25
N LEU A 81 -32.35 3.06 35.79
CA LEU A 81 -32.39 3.56 34.41
C LEU A 81 -31.67 2.67 33.39
N ARG A 82 -30.74 1.81 33.85
CA ARG A 82 -29.94 0.93 32.98
C ARG A 82 -30.77 0.07 32.00
N PRO A 83 -31.88 -0.59 32.38
CA PRO A 83 -32.70 -1.35 31.44
C PRO A 83 -33.25 -0.49 30.28
N LEU A 84 -33.57 0.78 30.55
CA LEU A 84 -34.06 1.70 29.52
C LEU A 84 -32.96 2.06 28.52
N VAL A 85 -31.72 2.25 28.98
CA VAL A 85 -30.55 2.49 28.11
C VAL A 85 -30.35 1.33 27.14
N LEU A 86 -30.37 0.09 27.64
CA LEU A 86 -30.15 -1.10 26.83
C LEU A 86 -31.26 -1.28 25.78
N GLU A 87 -32.51 -1.10 26.18
CA GLU A 87 -33.65 -1.26 25.28
C GLU A 87 -33.76 -0.13 24.26
N ILE A 88 -33.50 1.12 24.64
CA ILE A 88 -33.54 2.23 23.68
C ILE A 88 -32.40 2.16 22.67
N LEU A 89 -31.19 1.75 23.07
CA LEU A 89 -30.10 1.50 22.12
C LEU A 89 -30.45 0.36 21.15
N ARG A 90 -31.15 -0.68 21.62
CA ARG A 90 -31.64 -1.77 20.76
C ARG A 90 -32.71 -1.29 19.78
N VAL A 91 -33.62 -0.42 20.21
CA VAL A 91 -34.60 0.26 19.33
C VAL A 91 -33.86 1.04 18.24
N LEU A 92 -32.88 1.87 18.61
CA LEU A 92 -32.11 2.66 17.65
C LEU A 92 -31.30 1.77 16.68
N ALA A 93 -30.62 0.74 17.18
CA ALA A 93 -29.89 -0.23 16.35
C ALA A 93 -30.78 -0.94 15.33
N ASN A 94 -31.99 -1.35 15.73
CA ASN A 94 -32.94 -1.94 14.80
C ASN A 94 -33.48 -0.89 13.83
N SER A 95 -33.74 0.35 14.26
CA SER A 95 -34.26 1.42 13.39
C SER A 95 -33.37 1.75 12.19
N VAL A 96 -32.05 1.58 12.32
CA VAL A 96 -31.07 1.91 11.28
C VAL A 96 -30.62 0.72 10.43
N ALA A 97 -31.02 -0.50 10.80
CA ALA A 97 -30.70 -1.70 10.05
C ALA A 97 -31.24 -1.58 8.61
N ASP A 98 -30.31 -1.57 7.65
CA ASP A 98 -30.54 -1.39 6.22
C ASP A 98 -31.40 -0.16 5.84
N ASN A 99 -31.33 0.92 6.63
CA ASN A 99 -32.15 2.11 6.42
C ASN A 99 -31.34 3.41 6.44
N HIS A 100 -30.86 3.84 5.26
CA HIS A 100 -30.04 5.05 5.10
C HIS A 100 -30.75 6.34 5.54
N VAL A 101 -32.08 6.44 5.41
CA VAL A 101 -32.84 7.62 5.83
C VAL A 101 -32.78 7.77 7.35
N ASN A 102 -33.02 6.68 8.07
CA ASN A 102 -32.97 6.68 9.53
C ASN A 102 -31.54 6.91 10.03
N ARG A 103 -30.52 6.32 9.38
CA ARG A 103 -29.11 6.59 9.68
C ARG A 103 -28.79 8.09 9.56
N GLY A 104 -29.25 8.75 8.50
CA GLY A 104 -29.08 10.19 8.29
C GLY A 104 -29.76 11.07 9.34
N ILE A 105 -30.97 10.69 9.79
CA ILE A 105 -31.67 11.41 10.87
C ILE A 105 -30.88 11.34 12.18
N ILE A 106 -30.41 10.14 12.56
CA ILE A 106 -29.66 9.94 13.80
C ILE A 106 -28.33 10.69 13.77
N VAL A 107 -27.56 10.55 12.69
CA VAL A 107 -26.24 11.19 12.57
C VAL A 107 -26.34 12.71 12.50
N GLY A 108 -27.53 13.23 12.13
CA GLY A 108 -27.84 14.66 12.24
C GLY A 108 -27.76 15.20 13.66
N ASP A 109 -27.95 14.35 14.69
CA ASP A 109 -27.67 14.68 16.09
C ASP A 109 -26.23 14.27 16.46
N THR A 110 -25.29 15.16 16.14
CA THR A 110 -23.87 14.94 16.41
C THR A 110 -23.55 14.91 17.91
N VAL A 111 -24.39 15.51 18.76
CA VAL A 111 -24.19 15.51 20.22
C VAL A 111 -24.39 14.11 20.75
N PHE A 112 -25.47 13.45 20.35
CA PHE A 112 -25.72 12.06 20.74
C PHE A 112 -24.62 11.12 20.23
N VAL A 113 -24.22 11.22 18.96
CA VAL A 113 -23.15 10.37 18.41
C VAL A 113 -21.83 10.57 19.17
N HIS A 114 -21.47 11.81 19.51
CA HIS A 114 -20.29 12.09 20.31
C HIS A 114 -20.40 11.56 21.74
N GLN A 115 -21.59 11.58 22.34
CA GLN A 115 -21.85 11.00 23.66
C GLN A 115 -21.64 9.49 23.68
N LEU A 116 -21.99 8.76 22.61
CA LEU A 116 -21.67 7.33 22.47
C LEU A 116 -20.16 7.09 22.49
N GLY A 117 -19.39 7.94 21.80
CA GLY A 117 -17.92 7.90 21.86
C GLY A 117 -17.40 8.10 23.28
N LYS A 118 -17.91 9.11 24.00
CA LYS A 118 -17.55 9.35 25.40
C LYS A 118 -17.89 8.19 26.31
N GLN A 119 -19.04 7.55 26.13
CA GLN A 119 -19.41 6.36 26.90
C GLN A 119 -18.33 5.27 26.79
N LEU A 120 -17.86 5.00 25.58
CA LEU A 120 -16.79 4.00 25.35
C LEU A 120 -15.47 4.42 26.01
N GLU A 121 -15.09 5.70 25.96
CA GLU A 121 -13.82 6.16 26.53
C GLU A 121 -13.84 6.26 28.06
N GLU A 122 -14.90 6.81 28.63
CA GLU A 122 -14.97 7.17 30.05
C GLU A 122 -15.44 6.01 30.93
N ASN A 123 -16.29 5.12 30.40
CA ASN A 123 -16.89 3.98 31.11
C ASN A 123 -16.53 2.65 30.44
N PHE A 124 -15.22 2.44 30.19
CA PHE A 124 -14.72 1.30 29.42
C PHE A 124 -15.05 -0.07 30.04
N ASP A 125 -15.32 -0.13 31.35
CA ASP A 125 -15.64 -1.34 32.12
C ASP A 125 -17.15 -1.71 32.10
N ASP A 126 -18.01 -0.90 31.48
CA ASP A 126 -19.44 -1.24 31.32
C ASP A 126 -19.69 -2.08 30.05
N ASP A 127 -19.29 -3.36 30.11
CA ASP A 127 -19.35 -4.29 28.98
C ASP A 127 -20.74 -4.35 28.30
N GLU A 128 -21.81 -4.39 29.09
CA GLU A 128 -23.18 -4.58 28.59
C GLU A 128 -23.68 -3.38 27.78
N VAL A 129 -23.44 -2.16 28.28
CA VAL A 129 -23.82 -0.92 27.57
C VAL A 129 -22.90 -0.70 26.39
N ASN A 130 -21.59 -0.92 26.55
CA ASN A 130 -20.60 -0.73 25.50
C ASN A 130 -20.84 -1.68 24.32
N GLU A 131 -21.22 -2.94 24.56
CA GLU A 131 -21.61 -3.86 23.51
C GLU A 131 -22.81 -3.33 22.69
N ARG A 132 -23.84 -2.79 23.36
CA ARG A 132 -25.00 -2.18 22.68
C ARG A 132 -24.62 -0.95 21.87
N VAL A 133 -23.73 -0.11 22.41
CA VAL A 133 -23.20 1.07 21.71
C VAL A 133 -22.44 0.65 20.45
N LEU A 134 -21.54 -0.34 20.54
CA LEU A 134 -20.76 -0.84 19.41
C LEU A 134 -21.65 -1.44 18.31
N ILE A 135 -22.62 -2.27 18.67
CA ILE A 135 -23.60 -2.85 17.71
C ILE A 135 -24.36 -1.74 16.99
N PHE A 136 -24.84 -0.74 17.74
CA PHE A 136 -25.56 0.38 17.16
C PHE A 136 -24.69 1.19 16.19
N LEU A 137 -23.46 1.53 16.60
CA LEU A 137 -22.52 2.26 15.76
C LEU A 137 -22.15 1.48 14.49
N LYS A 138 -21.96 0.16 14.58
CA LYS A 138 -21.70 -0.68 13.40
C LYS A 138 -22.88 -0.66 12.42
N ASN A 139 -24.11 -0.82 12.92
CA ASN A 139 -25.31 -0.72 12.07
C ASN A 139 -25.51 0.67 11.45
N LEU A 140 -24.95 1.71 12.07
CA LEU A 140 -25.02 3.08 11.59
C LEU A 140 -24.11 3.30 10.37
N VAL A 141 -22.93 2.68 10.36
CA VAL A 141 -21.89 2.91 9.33
C VAL A 141 -21.90 1.92 8.19
N ILE A 142 -22.40 0.70 8.41
CA ILE A 142 -22.39 -0.37 7.40
C ILE A 142 -22.98 0.09 6.06
N ASP A 143 -22.26 -0.16 4.98
CA ASP A 143 -22.59 0.23 3.59
C ASP A 143 -22.99 1.69 3.40
N SER A 144 -22.50 2.61 4.25
CA SER A 144 -22.91 4.02 4.26
C SER A 144 -21.72 4.97 4.30
N PRO A 145 -21.00 5.18 3.17
CA PRO A 145 -19.75 5.95 3.15
C PRO A 145 -19.88 7.38 3.69
N ASP A 146 -20.94 8.11 3.32
CA ASP A 146 -21.13 9.50 3.78
C ASP A 146 -21.42 9.58 5.29
N ILE A 147 -22.16 8.61 5.82
CA ILE A 147 -22.43 8.52 7.26
C ILE A 147 -21.16 8.09 8.01
N THR A 148 -20.42 7.13 7.46
CA THR A 148 -19.17 6.62 8.03
C THR A 148 -18.18 7.76 8.24
N LYS A 149 -18.03 8.67 7.27
CA LYS A 149 -17.19 9.87 7.40
C LYS A 149 -17.58 10.76 8.59
N VAL A 150 -18.89 11.01 8.76
CA VAL A 150 -19.37 11.85 9.86
C VAL A 150 -19.12 11.15 11.20
N VAL A 151 -19.50 9.87 11.32
CA VAL A 151 -19.28 9.08 12.54
C VAL A 151 -17.80 9.00 12.88
N ALA A 152 -16.95 8.69 11.89
CA ALA A 152 -15.50 8.63 12.06
C ALA A 152 -14.95 9.93 12.65
N SER A 153 -15.40 11.08 12.14
CA SER A 153 -14.96 12.40 12.64
C SER A 153 -15.33 12.68 14.11
N LEU A 154 -16.32 11.98 14.64
CA LEU A 154 -16.86 12.22 15.99
C LEU A 154 -16.37 11.24 17.04
N ILE A 155 -16.11 9.97 16.67
CA ILE A 155 -15.89 8.89 17.65
C ILE A 155 -14.60 8.10 17.49
N THR A 156 -13.90 8.16 16.35
CA THR A 156 -12.74 7.28 16.11
C THR A 156 -11.68 7.44 17.20
N LYS A 157 -11.40 8.67 17.64
CA LYS A 157 -10.45 8.92 18.73
C LYS A 157 -10.85 8.22 20.03
N ASN A 158 -12.10 8.35 20.44
CA ASN A 158 -12.60 7.69 21.65
C ASN A 158 -12.51 6.16 21.51
N LEU A 159 -12.85 5.62 20.34
CA LEU A 159 -12.80 4.18 20.07
C LEU A 159 -11.35 3.64 20.08
N LEU A 160 -10.38 4.39 19.55
CA LEU A 160 -8.94 4.05 19.66
C LEU A 160 -8.47 4.00 21.12
N VAL A 161 -9.00 4.88 21.99
CA VAL A 161 -8.71 4.85 23.43
C VAL A 161 -9.38 3.65 24.09
N TYR A 162 -10.68 3.42 23.84
CA TYR A 162 -11.42 2.26 24.36
C TYR A 162 -10.73 0.93 24.03
N THR A 163 -10.35 0.74 22.76
CA THR A 163 -9.62 -0.46 22.30
C THR A 163 -8.22 -0.59 22.89
N SER A 164 -7.66 0.44 23.51
CA SER A 164 -6.41 0.31 24.27
C SER A 164 -6.62 -0.44 25.58
N TYR A 165 -7.82 -0.37 26.17
CA TYR A 165 -8.18 -1.05 27.43
C TYR A 165 -8.89 -2.38 27.15
N GLU A 166 -9.90 -2.37 26.28
CA GLU A 166 -10.78 -3.51 26.04
C GLU A 166 -10.44 -4.30 24.79
N ASN A 167 -10.70 -5.62 24.83
CA ASN A 167 -10.34 -6.57 23.77
C ASN A 167 -11.58 -7.16 23.11
N THR A 168 -12.41 -6.34 22.46
CA THR A 168 -13.65 -6.81 21.84
C THR A 168 -13.54 -6.83 20.31
N PHE A 169 -14.00 -7.92 19.68
CA PHE A 169 -14.02 -8.05 18.22
C PHE A 169 -14.81 -6.93 17.56
N LEU A 170 -15.99 -6.61 18.11
CA LEU A 170 -16.86 -5.54 17.62
C LEU A 170 -16.16 -4.18 17.54
N SER A 171 -15.28 -3.86 18.49
CA SER A 171 -14.56 -2.58 18.49
C SER A 171 -13.50 -2.52 17.37
N ILE A 172 -12.81 -3.63 17.13
CA ILE A 172 -11.83 -3.76 16.05
C ILE A 172 -12.54 -3.74 14.69
N ASP A 173 -13.64 -4.49 14.54
CA ASP A 173 -14.46 -4.52 13.33
C ASP A 173 -15.15 -3.17 13.04
N LEU A 174 -15.48 -2.37 14.05
CA LEU A 174 -15.94 -1.01 13.82
C LEU A 174 -14.78 -0.09 13.38
N LEU A 175 -13.59 -0.22 13.97
CA LEU A 175 -12.43 0.57 13.59
C LEU A 175 -11.98 0.35 12.15
N THR A 176 -12.17 -0.84 11.57
CA THR A 176 -11.85 -1.07 10.15
C THR A 176 -12.66 -0.21 9.20
N ASP A 177 -13.88 0.19 9.57
CA ASP A 177 -14.70 1.11 8.77
C ASP A 177 -14.31 2.58 9.05
N LEU A 178 -13.98 2.89 10.30
CA LEU A 178 -13.82 4.27 10.74
C LEU A 178 -12.43 4.85 10.48
N VAL A 179 -11.36 4.08 10.67
CA VAL A 179 -9.97 4.57 10.53
C VAL A 179 -9.66 5.08 9.12
N PRO A 180 -10.04 4.40 8.03
CA PRO A 180 -9.79 4.88 6.67
C PRO A 180 -10.45 6.22 6.35
N GLU A 181 -11.62 6.49 6.95
CA GLU A 181 -12.39 7.71 6.70
C GLU A 181 -12.04 8.85 7.69
N TYR A 182 -11.32 8.53 8.77
CA TYR A 182 -11.01 9.49 9.82
C TYR A 182 -9.78 10.34 9.48
N GLN A 183 -9.98 11.65 9.38
CA GLN A 183 -8.88 12.61 9.31
C GLN A 183 -8.29 12.88 10.70
N TYR A 184 -7.61 11.88 11.26
CA TYR A 184 -6.97 11.95 12.57
C TYR A 184 -5.89 13.04 12.67
N ASP A 185 -5.59 13.51 13.87
CA ASP A 185 -4.33 14.19 14.19
C ASP A 185 -3.21 13.16 14.31
N ALA A 186 -2.43 12.93 13.25
CA ALA A 186 -1.40 11.90 13.23
C ALA A 186 -0.43 11.89 14.44
N GLU A 187 -0.62 10.98 15.41
CA GLU A 187 0.33 10.70 16.50
C GLU A 187 0.90 9.28 16.41
N VAL A 188 2.23 9.21 16.44
CA VAL A 188 3.00 7.95 16.41
C VAL A 188 2.61 6.98 17.55
N LYS A 189 2.23 7.52 18.71
CA LYS A 189 1.86 6.73 19.89
C LYS A 189 0.67 5.80 19.65
N ASN A 190 -0.24 6.14 18.73
CA ASN A 190 -1.35 5.27 18.40
C ASN A 190 -0.89 4.00 17.67
N ILE A 191 0.13 4.11 16.82
CA ILE A 191 0.74 2.94 16.16
C ILE A 191 1.39 2.04 17.21
N GLU A 192 2.18 2.61 18.13
CA GLU A 192 2.82 1.84 19.22
C GLU A 192 1.80 1.09 20.08
N ARG A 193 0.69 1.76 20.45
CA ARG A 193 -0.40 1.16 21.23
C ARG A 193 -1.06 0.01 20.47
N PHE A 194 -1.39 0.21 19.19
CA PHE A 194 -2.01 -0.83 18.38
C PHE A 194 -1.07 -1.99 18.07
N ALA A 195 0.24 -1.76 17.93
CA ALA A 195 1.21 -2.84 17.76
C ALA A 195 1.28 -3.71 19.02
N LYS A 196 1.30 -3.10 20.21
CA LYS A 196 1.20 -3.83 21.49
C LYS A 196 -0.12 -4.58 21.61
N LYS A 197 -1.21 -3.99 21.15
CA LYS A 197 -2.53 -4.63 21.13
C LYS A 197 -2.55 -5.86 20.22
N PHE A 198 -2.02 -5.74 19.01
CA PHE A 198 -1.84 -6.84 18.07
C PHE A 198 -1.06 -8.01 18.68
N LEU A 199 0.05 -7.72 19.37
CA LEU A 199 0.82 -8.72 20.10
C LEU A 199 0.00 -9.40 21.20
N SER A 200 -0.83 -8.66 21.92
CA SER A 200 -1.71 -9.23 22.95
C SER A 200 -2.77 -10.17 22.35
N PHE A 201 -3.29 -9.87 21.16
CA PHE A 201 -4.23 -10.76 20.46
C PHE A 201 -3.54 -12.05 20.02
N ILE A 202 -2.31 -11.97 19.50
CA ILE A 202 -1.52 -13.16 19.17
C ILE A 202 -1.42 -14.11 20.36
N GLN A 203 -1.15 -13.57 21.56
CA GLN A 203 -0.98 -14.36 22.79
C GLN A 203 -2.27 -15.02 23.29
N LYS A 204 -3.44 -14.49 22.92
CA LYS A 204 -4.76 -14.98 23.36
C LYS A 204 -5.36 -16.06 22.45
N ARG A 205 -4.58 -16.58 21.49
CA ARG A 205 -5.05 -17.54 20.48
C ARG A 205 -5.85 -18.71 21.06
N ASP A 206 -5.40 -19.28 22.18
CA ASP A 206 -6.01 -20.48 22.76
C ASP A 206 -7.39 -20.24 23.40
N ASP A 207 -7.77 -18.97 23.60
CA ASP A 207 -9.01 -18.56 24.28
C ASP A 207 -10.12 -18.13 23.31
N SER A 208 -9.89 -18.13 21.99
CA SER A 208 -10.80 -17.59 20.97
C SER A 208 -11.24 -18.65 19.96
N ASP A 209 -12.44 -18.45 19.38
CA ASP A 209 -12.85 -19.17 18.18
C ASP A 209 -11.85 -18.92 17.04
N GLU A 210 -11.54 -19.94 16.24
CA GLU A 210 -10.47 -19.87 15.22
C GLU A 210 -10.79 -18.86 14.12
N ASP A 211 -12.07 -18.75 13.72
CA ASP A 211 -12.51 -17.81 12.69
C ASP A 211 -12.46 -16.37 13.25
N GLU A 212 -12.99 -16.15 14.45
CA GLU A 212 -12.96 -14.84 15.13
C GLU A 212 -11.52 -14.38 15.37
N TYR A 213 -10.64 -15.28 15.82
CA TYR A 213 -9.22 -14.99 16.01
C TYR A 213 -8.55 -14.56 14.70
N SER A 214 -8.78 -15.31 13.62
CA SER A 214 -8.21 -15.01 12.31
C SER A 214 -8.65 -13.62 11.83
N GLU A 215 -9.94 -13.30 11.92
CA GLU A 215 -10.48 -12.01 11.53
C GLU A 215 -9.95 -10.87 12.41
N MET A 216 -9.89 -11.07 13.73
CA MET A 216 -9.33 -10.10 14.68
C MET A 216 -7.89 -9.72 14.32
N ILE A 217 -7.03 -10.70 14.06
CA ILE A 217 -5.63 -10.48 13.69
C ILE A 217 -5.55 -9.71 12.37
N VAL A 218 -6.30 -10.15 11.36
CA VAL A 218 -6.32 -9.51 10.03
C VAL A 218 -6.83 -8.06 10.08
N ASN A 219 -7.86 -7.80 10.86
CA ASN A 219 -8.49 -6.49 11.00
C ASN A 219 -7.57 -5.54 11.77
N THR A 220 -6.96 -6.03 12.86
CA THR A 220 -5.98 -5.25 13.62
C THR A 220 -4.75 -4.92 12.78
N ALA A 221 -4.25 -5.85 11.96
CA ALA A 221 -3.17 -5.57 11.00
C ALA A 221 -3.58 -4.53 9.95
N GLY A 222 -4.86 -4.52 9.53
CA GLY A 222 -5.39 -3.54 8.58
C GLY A 222 -5.42 -2.14 9.18
N ILE A 223 -5.94 -2.02 10.40
CA ILE A 223 -5.94 -0.76 11.15
C ILE A 223 -4.51 -0.23 11.32
N LEU A 224 -3.55 -1.11 11.65
CA LEU A 224 -2.13 -0.71 11.74
C LEU A 224 -1.57 -0.20 10.40
N GLU A 225 -1.91 -0.83 9.28
CA GLU A 225 -1.52 -0.34 7.96
C GLU A 225 -2.13 1.04 7.68
N ASP A 226 -3.43 1.21 7.89
CA ASP A 226 -4.14 2.47 7.68
C ASP A 226 -3.60 3.61 8.56
N LEU A 227 -3.33 3.33 9.84
CA LEU A 227 -2.73 4.30 10.76
C LEU A 227 -1.34 4.78 10.28
N THR A 228 -0.56 3.91 9.63
CA THR A 228 0.80 4.25 9.15
C THR A 228 0.83 4.98 7.82
N LEU A 229 -0.26 4.98 7.04
CA LEU A 229 -0.30 5.64 5.73
C LEU A 229 -0.27 7.18 5.83
N ASP A 230 -0.60 7.74 6.98
CA ASP A 230 -0.70 9.19 7.18
C ASP A 230 0.68 9.88 7.12
N GLN A 231 0.89 10.64 6.05
CA GLN A 231 2.14 11.38 5.82
C GLN A 231 2.38 12.52 6.83
N ARG A 232 1.40 12.86 7.67
CA ARG A 232 1.52 13.87 8.73
C ARG A 232 2.20 13.33 10.00
N LEU A 233 2.39 12.01 10.12
CA LEU A 233 3.15 11.40 11.22
C LEU A 233 4.58 11.97 11.27
N ASP A 234 5.05 12.30 12.48
CA ASP A 234 6.40 12.84 12.73
C ASP A 234 7.25 11.85 13.52
N PHE A 235 8.27 11.30 12.86
CA PHE A 235 9.27 10.35 13.39
C PHE A 235 10.63 11.00 13.66
N LYS A 236 10.72 12.34 13.79
CA LYS A 236 11.98 13.02 14.16
C LYS A 236 12.47 12.65 15.56
N ASP A 237 11.58 12.23 16.45
CA ASP A 237 11.98 11.70 17.75
C ASP A 237 12.47 10.25 17.57
N GLU A 238 13.79 10.09 17.70
CA GLU A 238 14.48 8.82 17.58
C GLU A 238 13.91 7.72 18.48
N TYR A 239 13.44 8.07 19.69
CA TYR A 239 12.84 7.10 20.60
C TYR A 239 11.54 6.53 20.02
N HIS A 240 10.66 7.41 19.51
CA HIS A 240 9.37 7.01 18.96
C HIS A 240 9.51 6.29 17.62
N GLU A 241 10.46 6.70 16.77
CA GLU A 241 10.82 5.96 15.55
C GLU A 241 11.24 4.52 15.88
N THR A 242 12.19 4.37 16.79
CA THR A 242 12.76 3.08 17.18
C THR A 242 11.71 2.19 17.83
N SER A 243 11.02 2.69 18.86
CA SER A 243 9.97 1.96 19.60
C SER A 243 8.85 1.45 18.68
N THR A 244 8.43 2.28 17.71
CA THR A 244 7.39 1.89 16.74
C THR A 244 7.88 0.76 15.84
N GLN A 245 9.05 0.92 15.23
CA GLN A 245 9.60 -0.09 14.32
C GLN A 245 9.91 -1.41 15.03
N GLU A 246 10.51 -1.36 16.23
CA GLU A 246 10.75 -2.55 17.05
C GLU A 246 9.45 -3.29 17.37
N SER A 247 8.40 -2.56 17.74
CA SER A 247 7.09 -3.15 18.03
C SER A 247 6.50 -3.85 16.79
N LEU A 248 6.64 -3.26 15.61
CA LEU A 248 6.18 -3.85 14.35
C LEU A 248 7.02 -5.08 13.95
N PHE A 249 8.35 -5.07 14.17
CA PHE A 249 9.19 -6.25 13.99
C PHE A 249 8.78 -7.39 14.91
N GLN A 250 8.53 -7.11 16.18
CA GLN A 250 8.03 -8.10 17.13
C GLN A 250 6.69 -8.69 16.67
N CYS A 251 5.80 -7.88 16.09
CA CYS A 251 4.56 -8.39 15.49
C CYS A 251 4.85 -9.42 14.40
N LEU A 252 5.77 -9.15 13.47
CA LEU A 252 6.15 -10.11 12.42
C LEU A 252 6.81 -11.38 12.97
N GLU A 253 7.68 -11.24 13.98
CA GLU A 253 8.35 -12.35 14.65
C GLU A 253 7.35 -13.30 15.30
N GLN A 254 6.42 -12.76 16.09
CA GLN A 254 5.40 -13.54 16.79
C GLN A 254 4.36 -14.14 15.85
N LEU A 255 4.08 -13.47 14.72
CA LEU A 255 3.13 -13.96 13.71
C LEU A 255 3.72 -15.09 12.85
N HIS A 256 5.03 -15.12 12.66
CA HIS A 256 5.72 -16.07 11.77
C HIS A 256 5.49 -17.55 12.09
N PRO A 257 5.63 -18.03 13.35
CA PRO A 257 5.47 -19.45 13.66
C PRO A 257 4.02 -19.93 13.74
N LEU A 258 3.03 -19.02 13.69
CA LEU A 258 1.61 -19.36 13.85
C LEU A 258 1.02 -19.89 12.56
N GLU A 259 -0.03 -20.70 12.63
CA GLU A 259 -0.77 -21.18 11.45
C GLU A 259 -2.26 -20.93 11.67
N PHE A 260 -2.87 -20.13 10.79
CA PHE A 260 -4.29 -19.77 10.81
C PHE A 260 -4.70 -19.24 9.41
N GLN A 261 -6.00 -19.15 9.15
CA GLN A 261 -6.52 -18.64 7.88
C GLN A 261 -6.05 -17.20 7.64
N ASN A 262 -5.77 -16.83 6.38
CA ASN A 262 -5.36 -15.47 6.03
C ASN A 262 -4.07 -14.93 6.73
N LYS A 263 -3.23 -15.77 7.34
CA LYS A 263 -1.93 -15.39 7.92
C LYS A 263 -1.09 -14.52 6.99
N LEU A 264 -1.00 -14.90 5.71
CA LEU A 264 -0.25 -14.15 4.70
C LEU A 264 -0.76 -12.70 4.57
N MET A 265 -2.08 -12.49 4.66
CA MET A 265 -2.67 -11.16 4.61
C MET A 265 -2.26 -10.32 5.82
N ALA A 266 -2.30 -10.88 7.03
CA ALA A 266 -1.83 -10.19 8.22
C ALA A 266 -0.32 -9.85 8.13
N GLN A 267 0.51 -10.79 7.68
CA GLN A 267 1.96 -10.56 7.51
C GLN A 267 2.25 -9.45 6.49
N ARG A 268 1.54 -9.43 5.36
CA ARG A 268 1.67 -8.37 4.34
C ARG A 268 1.32 -7.00 4.89
N LYS A 269 0.24 -6.88 5.66
CA LYS A 269 -0.22 -5.62 6.25
C LYS A 269 0.77 -5.08 7.29
N ILE A 270 1.28 -5.93 8.19
CA ILE A 270 2.34 -5.51 9.15
C ILE A 270 3.64 -5.13 8.41
N PHE A 271 4.02 -5.87 7.36
CA PHE A 271 5.14 -5.48 6.50
C PHE A 271 4.90 -4.13 5.80
N GLY A 272 3.68 -3.89 5.34
CA GLY A 272 3.22 -2.61 4.81
C GLY A 272 3.37 -1.48 5.83
N SER A 273 2.94 -1.71 7.08
CA SER A 273 3.13 -0.77 8.20
C SER A 273 4.60 -0.39 8.40
N ILE A 274 5.50 -1.37 8.43
CA ILE A 274 6.96 -1.12 8.54
C ILE A 274 7.46 -0.28 7.36
N GLY A 275 7.03 -0.63 6.14
CA GLY A 275 7.36 0.10 4.93
C GLY A 275 6.88 1.55 4.96
N ASN A 276 5.64 1.80 5.41
CA ASN A 276 5.06 3.13 5.52
C ASN A 276 5.82 4.00 6.53
N VAL A 277 6.13 3.46 7.71
CA VAL A 277 6.94 4.17 8.72
C VAL A 277 8.34 4.44 8.16
N SER A 278 8.98 3.44 7.56
CA SER A 278 10.35 3.55 7.05
C SER A 278 10.49 4.54 5.90
N ALA A 279 9.49 4.61 5.02
CA ALA A 279 9.47 5.52 3.87
C ALA A 279 8.96 6.92 4.24
N ASN A 280 8.50 7.15 5.46
CA ASN A 280 8.03 8.46 5.89
C ASN A 280 9.19 9.49 5.83
N PRO A 281 8.98 10.69 5.25
CA PRO A 281 10.05 11.69 5.09
C PRO A 281 10.70 12.17 6.40
N SER A 282 10.02 12.01 7.53
CA SER A 282 10.55 12.38 8.86
C SER A 282 11.34 11.26 9.55
N ALA A 283 11.22 10.02 9.08
CA ALA A 283 11.94 8.86 9.61
C ALA A 283 13.39 8.83 9.13
N SER A 284 14.32 8.65 10.05
CA SER A 284 15.75 8.63 9.73
C SER A 284 16.24 7.25 9.30
N ASN A 285 15.61 6.19 9.83
CA ASN A 285 15.97 4.77 9.77
C ASN A 285 17.37 4.43 10.35
N LYS A 286 18.15 5.44 10.77
CA LYS A 286 19.55 5.28 11.21
C LYS A 286 19.72 4.48 12.51
N PRO A 287 18.86 4.62 13.53
CA PRO A 287 18.99 3.88 14.78
C PRO A 287 18.91 2.35 14.58
N LEU A 288 18.13 1.91 13.59
CA LEU A 288 17.81 0.51 13.36
C LEU A 288 18.81 -0.23 12.45
N ILE A 289 19.81 0.47 11.90
CA ILE A 289 20.75 -0.11 10.92
C ILE A 289 21.43 -1.35 11.50
N GLU A 290 21.91 -1.29 12.75
CA GLU A 290 22.69 -2.38 13.34
C GLU A 290 21.85 -3.66 13.51
N ASP A 291 20.63 -3.52 14.02
CA ASP A 291 19.72 -4.66 14.19
C ASP A 291 19.25 -5.23 12.84
N CYS A 292 19.01 -4.36 11.86
CA CYS A 292 18.67 -4.80 10.51
C CYS A 292 19.83 -5.55 9.84
N LEU A 293 21.07 -5.09 10.02
CA LEU A 293 22.26 -5.79 9.53
C LEU A 293 22.41 -7.15 10.19
N LYS A 294 22.20 -7.22 11.51
CA LYS A 294 22.22 -8.47 12.27
C LYS A 294 21.20 -9.48 11.72
N ASN A 295 19.97 -9.05 11.44
CA ASN A 295 18.95 -9.93 10.86
C ASN A 295 19.34 -10.46 9.47
N ILE A 296 19.96 -9.63 8.63
CA ILE A 296 20.41 -10.04 7.29
C ILE A 296 21.58 -11.03 7.39
N GLN A 297 22.51 -10.79 8.31
CA GLN A 297 23.73 -11.59 8.47
C GLN A 297 23.52 -12.88 9.29
N ASP A 298 22.46 -12.96 10.10
CA ASP A 298 22.12 -14.15 10.87
C ASP A 298 21.74 -15.30 9.93
N THR A 299 22.55 -16.36 9.92
CA THR A 299 22.34 -17.53 9.06
C THR A 299 21.10 -18.34 9.43
N THR A 300 20.55 -18.17 10.64
CA THR A 300 19.35 -18.85 11.14
C THR A 300 18.06 -18.07 10.87
N GLN A 301 18.16 -16.82 10.42
CA GLN A 301 16.99 -16.02 10.07
C GLN A 301 16.42 -16.45 8.71
N GLU A 302 15.24 -17.09 8.74
CA GLU A 302 14.51 -17.61 7.57
C GLU A 302 13.20 -16.84 7.30
N ASN A 303 12.81 -15.89 8.16
CA ASN A 303 11.58 -15.13 7.96
C ASN A 303 11.76 -14.07 6.87
N GLY A 304 11.26 -14.37 5.66
CA GLY A 304 11.32 -13.49 4.50
C GLY A 304 10.75 -12.08 4.71
N TYR A 305 9.75 -11.90 5.60
CA TYR A 305 9.22 -10.57 5.90
C TYR A 305 10.15 -9.74 6.79
N ILE A 306 10.80 -10.35 7.78
CA ILE A 306 11.82 -9.67 8.60
C ILE A 306 13.01 -9.29 7.73
N LEU A 307 13.49 -10.23 6.90
CA LEU A 307 14.59 -9.97 5.97
C LEU A 307 14.25 -8.82 5.02
N SER A 308 13.07 -8.85 4.39
CA SER A 308 12.60 -7.79 3.49
C SER A 308 12.45 -6.45 4.22
N ALA A 309 11.89 -6.43 5.42
CA ALA A 309 11.74 -5.23 6.24
C ALA A 309 13.10 -4.62 6.59
N SER A 310 14.05 -5.43 7.06
CA SER A 310 15.41 -4.99 7.36
C SER A 310 16.12 -4.43 6.12
N MET A 311 15.94 -5.05 4.95
CA MET A 311 16.47 -4.53 3.69
C MET A 311 15.83 -3.19 3.31
N ALA A 312 14.51 -3.04 3.47
CA ALA A 312 13.80 -1.80 3.17
C ALA A 312 14.27 -0.65 4.07
N ILE A 313 14.39 -0.87 5.39
CA ILE A 313 14.85 0.14 6.36
C ILE A 313 16.26 0.62 6.05
N ILE A 314 17.20 -0.29 5.81
CA ILE A 314 18.57 0.09 5.41
C ILE A 314 18.56 0.83 4.06
N GLY A 315 17.75 0.38 3.11
CA GLY A 315 17.66 1.06 1.81
C GLY A 315 17.12 2.49 1.92
N ASN A 316 16.15 2.74 2.81
CA ASN A 316 15.58 4.05 3.10
C ASN A 316 16.51 4.93 3.95
N SER A 317 17.42 4.34 4.76
CA SER A 317 18.43 5.11 5.51
C SER A 317 19.53 5.71 4.61
N ILE A 318 19.61 5.29 3.33
CA ILE A 318 20.63 5.74 2.38
C ILE A 318 20.09 6.87 1.50
N GLY A 319 20.18 8.10 2.00
CA GLY A 319 19.81 9.31 1.25
C GLY A 319 20.97 9.89 0.41
N SER A 320 22.21 9.53 0.71
CA SER A 320 23.40 10.11 0.09
C SER A 320 24.52 9.09 -0.16
N SER A 321 25.56 9.52 -0.90
CA SER A 321 26.78 8.72 -1.06
C SER A 321 27.51 8.49 0.28
N ALA A 322 27.43 9.43 1.22
CA ALA A 322 28.07 9.31 2.52
C ALA A 322 27.36 8.28 3.41
N ASP A 323 26.02 8.28 3.42
CA ASP A 323 25.25 7.28 4.15
C ASP A 323 25.52 5.87 3.59
N ARG A 324 25.59 5.73 2.25
CA ARG A 324 25.95 4.47 1.60
C ARG A 324 27.32 3.96 2.05
N THR A 325 28.33 4.83 2.05
CA THR A 325 29.67 4.47 2.52
C THR A 325 29.63 4.03 3.99
N ASN A 326 28.91 4.75 4.85
CA ASN A 326 28.80 4.40 6.27
C ASN A 326 28.19 3.00 6.47
N VAL A 327 27.13 2.66 5.74
CA VAL A 327 26.51 1.32 5.81
C VAL A 327 27.49 0.24 5.35
N LEU A 328 28.19 0.45 4.23
CA LEU A 328 29.14 -0.52 3.69
C LEU A 328 30.43 -0.65 4.50
N GLU A 329 30.84 0.38 5.24
CA GLU A 329 31.96 0.30 6.19
C GLU A 329 31.61 -0.59 7.39
N ARG A 330 30.35 -0.57 7.85
CA ARG A 330 29.85 -1.45 8.92
C ARG A 330 29.66 -2.89 8.43
N ALA A 331 29.15 -3.06 7.21
CA ALA A 331 28.91 -4.37 6.60
C ALA A 331 29.50 -4.47 5.17
N PRO A 332 30.81 -4.75 5.03
CA PRO A 332 31.47 -4.81 3.73
C PRO A 332 30.96 -5.93 2.79
N THR A 333 30.37 -6.98 3.35
CA THR A 333 29.81 -8.14 2.63
C THR A 333 28.33 -8.00 2.31
N LEU A 334 27.70 -6.86 2.64
CA LEU A 334 26.25 -6.69 2.62
C LEU A 334 25.59 -7.07 1.29
N ILE A 335 26.21 -6.79 0.14
CA ILE A 335 25.67 -7.19 -1.16
C ILE A 335 25.53 -8.71 -1.26
N THR A 336 26.55 -9.45 -0.85
CA THR A 336 26.52 -10.92 -0.83
C THR A 336 25.50 -11.41 0.19
N ASP A 337 25.51 -10.85 1.40
CA ASP A 337 24.63 -11.26 2.51
C ASP A 337 23.15 -11.09 2.11
N VAL A 338 22.82 -9.98 1.44
CA VAL A 338 21.48 -9.72 0.93
C VAL A 338 21.08 -10.68 -0.20
N LEU A 339 21.99 -10.98 -1.13
CA LEU A 339 21.69 -11.87 -2.25
C LEU A 339 21.43 -13.30 -1.77
N ILE A 340 22.24 -13.85 -0.87
CA ILE A 340 22.05 -15.22 -0.39
C ILE A 340 20.71 -15.41 0.35
N LYS A 341 20.15 -14.33 0.92
CA LYS A 341 18.85 -14.33 1.59
C LYS A 341 17.65 -14.39 0.63
N TYR A 342 17.86 -14.21 -0.67
CA TYR A 342 16.82 -14.35 -1.69
C TYR A 342 16.01 -15.64 -1.58
N ASN A 343 16.65 -16.76 -1.21
CA ASN A 343 15.99 -18.08 -1.11
C ASN A 343 14.89 -18.15 -0.05
N TYR A 344 14.88 -17.23 0.91
CA TYR A 344 13.85 -17.15 1.96
C TYR A 344 12.69 -16.22 1.58
N LEU A 345 12.76 -15.56 0.42
CA LEU A 345 11.72 -14.66 -0.07
C LEU A 345 10.72 -15.47 -0.91
N VAL A 346 9.67 -15.95 -0.25
CA VAL A 346 8.64 -16.82 -0.85
C VAL A 346 7.43 -16.05 -1.38
N ASP A 347 7.12 -14.90 -0.78
CA ASP A 347 6.03 -14.02 -1.22
C ASP A 347 6.58 -12.92 -2.14
N PRO A 348 6.02 -12.72 -3.35
CA PRO A 348 6.44 -11.66 -4.26
C PRO A 348 6.63 -10.26 -3.64
N VAL A 349 5.85 -9.88 -2.63
CA VAL A 349 6.01 -8.55 -2.00
C VAL A 349 7.33 -8.39 -1.23
N GLN A 350 7.93 -9.50 -0.77
CA GLN A 350 9.19 -9.49 -0.03
C GLN A 350 10.39 -9.10 -0.92
N PHE A 351 10.27 -9.24 -2.24
CA PHE A 351 11.31 -8.75 -3.16
C PHE A 351 11.45 -7.23 -3.17
N GLN A 352 10.45 -6.48 -2.65
CA GLN A 352 10.53 -5.03 -2.56
C GLN A 352 11.72 -4.59 -1.70
N GLY A 353 11.90 -5.19 -0.52
CA GLY A 353 13.04 -4.89 0.36
C GLY A 353 14.37 -5.19 -0.33
N LEU A 354 14.50 -6.38 -0.94
CA LEU A 354 15.69 -6.81 -1.67
C LEU A 354 16.06 -5.85 -2.81
N LEU A 355 15.11 -5.52 -3.69
CA LEU A 355 15.36 -4.62 -4.82
C LEU A 355 15.66 -3.20 -4.35
N HIS A 356 15.00 -2.75 -3.28
CA HIS A 356 15.20 -1.42 -2.71
C HIS A 356 16.62 -1.26 -2.14
N ILE A 357 17.09 -2.18 -1.29
CA ILE A 357 18.45 -2.11 -0.76
C ILE A 357 19.50 -2.22 -1.86
N LEU A 358 19.33 -3.15 -2.83
CA LEU A 358 20.26 -3.31 -3.94
C LEU A 358 20.34 -2.04 -4.79
N LYS A 359 19.19 -1.42 -5.10
CA LYS A 359 19.14 -0.12 -5.78
C LYS A 359 19.87 0.95 -4.98
N SER A 360 19.73 0.99 -3.66
CA SER A 360 20.37 2.01 -2.81
C SER A 360 21.90 1.83 -2.74
N ILE A 361 22.40 0.59 -2.60
CA ILE A 361 23.83 0.30 -2.44
C ILE A 361 24.63 0.19 -3.75
N VAL A 362 23.99 -0.11 -4.89
CA VAL A 362 24.71 -0.18 -6.17
C VAL A 362 25.22 1.20 -6.58
N SER A 363 26.50 1.28 -6.87
CA SER A 363 27.20 2.44 -7.42
C SER A 363 28.33 1.97 -8.34
N PHE A 364 29.09 2.92 -8.90
CA PHE A 364 30.31 2.61 -9.63
C PHE A 364 31.32 1.80 -8.78
N ASP A 365 31.42 2.07 -7.48
CA ASP A 365 32.39 1.45 -6.58
C ASP A 365 31.98 0.03 -6.14
N THR A 366 30.68 -0.26 -6.12
CA THR A 366 30.14 -1.53 -5.59
C THR A 366 29.69 -2.50 -6.68
N ILE A 367 29.58 -2.06 -7.94
CA ILE A 367 29.11 -2.91 -9.06
C ILE A 367 29.95 -4.17 -9.25
N SER A 368 31.25 -4.12 -8.93
CA SER A 368 32.14 -5.28 -9.03
C SER A 368 31.77 -6.38 -8.03
N GLN A 369 31.26 -6.04 -6.85
CA GLN A 369 30.82 -6.98 -5.82
C GLN A 369 29.54 -7.70 -6.23
N LEU A 370 28.62 -6.99 -6.91
CA LEU A 370 27.39 -7.58 -7.44
C LEU A 370 27.67 -8.63 -8.54
N PHE A 371 28.79 -8.49 -9.25
CA PHE A 371 29.19 -9.36 -10.36
C PHE A 371 30.41 -10.24 -10.01
N THR A 372 30.55 -10.68 -8.76
CA THR A 372 31.41 -11.84 -8.44
C THR A 372 30.80 -13.12 -9.04
N ASP A 373 31.59 -14.19 -9.17
CA ASP A 373 31.13 -15.42 -9.86
C ASP A 373 29.97 -16.11 -9.14
N ASP A 374 29.90 -15.97 -7.81
CA ASP A 374 28.79 -16.49 -7.00
C ASP A 374 27.59 -15.54 -7.04
N ASN A 375 27.81 -14.24 -6.85
CA ASN A 375 26.72 -13.27 -6.77
C ASN A 375 25.97 -13.10 -8.09
N VAL A 376 26.65 -13.19 -9.25
CA VAL A 376 25.99 -13.03 -10.55
C VAL A 376 24.98 -14.14 -10.84
N LYS A 377 25.22 -15.35 -10.34
CA LYS A 377 24.29 -16.48 -10.50
C LYS A 377 23.03 -16.27 -9.67
N ILE A 378 23.19 -15.84 -8.42
CA ILE A 378 22.07 -15.52 -7.53
C ILE A 378 21.30 -14.32 -8.08
N LEU A 379 22.00 -13.28 -8.56
CA LEU A 379 21.39 -12.13 -9.22
C LEU A 379 20.54 -12.55 -10.42
N ALA A 380 20.99 -13.51 -11.23
CA ALA A 380 20.20 -14.03 -12.33
C ALA A 380 18.88 -14.64 -11.85
N GLN A 381 18.90 -15.40 -10.75
CA GLN A 381 17.70 -15.97 -10.14
C GLN A 381 16.77 -14.89 -9.58
N VAL A 382 17.33 -13.85 -8.94
CA VAL A 382 16.56 -12.68 -8.45
C VAL A 382 15.85 -11.99 -9.60
N ILE A 383 16.55 -11.72 -10.70
CA ILE A 383 15.98 -11.07 -11.89
C ILE A 383 14.91 -11.96 -12.52
N GLU A 384 15.16 -13.26 -12.67
CA GLU A 384 14.19 -14.21 -13.21
C GLU A 384 12.88 -14.21 -12.40
N ALA A 385 12.98 -14.36 -11.07
CA ALA A 385 11.79 -14.42 -10.22
C ALA A 385 11.02 -13.11 -10.15
N THR A 386 11.73 -11.97 -10.14
CA THR A 386 11.07 -10.66 -10.16
C THR A 386 10.43 -10.38 -11.52
N VAL A 387 11.09 -10.70 -12.64
CA VAL A 387 10.48 -10.61 -13.98
C VAL A 387 9.21 -11.47 -14.06
N ARG A 388 9.27 -12.74 -13.63
CA ARG A 388 8.12 -13.65 -13.68
C ARG A 388 6.88 -13.11 -12.94
N ASN A 389 7.10 -12.38 -11.86
CA ASN A 389 6.01 -11.82 -11.05
C ASN A 389 5.64 -10.37 -11.44
N SER A 390 6.43 -9.70 -12.27
CA SER A 390 6.26 -8.27 -12.62
C SER A 390 4.89 -7.94 -13.21
N LYS A 391 4.28 -8.88 -13.95
CA LYS A 391 2.94 -8.74 -14.53
C LYS A 391 1.84 -8.54 -13.47
N TYR A 392 1.97 -9.20 -12.32
CA TYR A 392 0.93 -9.22 -11.28
C TYR A 392 1.15 -8.15 -10.21
N TYR A 393 2.36 -7.59 -10.12
CA TYR A 393 2.76 -6.67 -9.06
C TYR A 393 3.55 -5.48 -9.65
N THR A 394 2.82 -4.41 -9.96
CA THR A 394 3.36 -3.20 -10.58
C THR A 394 4.37 -2.46 -9.69
N ASN A 395 4.17 -2.47 -8.36
CA ASN A 395 5.00 -1.72 -7.42
C ASN A 395 6.48 -2.15 -7.43
N PHE A 396 6.81 -3.45 -7.46
CA PHE A 396 8.21 -3.85 -7.58
C PHE A 396 8.72 -3.87 -9.02
N THR A 397 7.85 -3.81 -10.04
CA THR A 397 8.29 -3.62 -11.43
C THR A 397 9.05 -2.29 -11.57
N ALA A 398 8.50 -1.21 -10.98
CA ALA A 398 9.18 0.07 -10.93
C ALA A 398 10.52 0.00 -10.18
N LEU A 399 10.58 -0.75 -9.07
CA LEU A 399 11.83 -0.96 -8.32
C LEU A 399 12.86 -1.78 -9.12
N LEU A 400 12.44 -2.84 -9.79
CA LEU A 400 13.27 -3.68 -10.64
C LEU A 400 13.86 -2.85 -11.79
N VAL A 401 13.04 -2.09 -12.50
CA VAL A 401 13.48 -1.20 -13.58
C VAL A 401 14.48 -0.16 -13.05
N ALA A 402 14.19 0.46 -11.89
CA ALA A 402 15.10 1.44 -11.29
C ALA A 402 16.45 0.82 -10.89
N PHE A 403 16.41 -0.38 -10.29
CA PHE A 403 17.60 -1.16 -9.94
C PHE A 403 18.42 -1.53 -11.18
N LEU A 404 17.79 -2.11 -12.20
CA LEU A 404 18.44 -2.53 -13.45
C LEU A 404 19.02 -1.35 -14.20
N LYS A 405 18.30 -0.22 -14.29
CA LYS A 405 18.79 1.01 -14.93
C LYS A 405 20.08 1.50 -14.26
N LYS A 406 20.08 1.59 -12.92
CA LYS A 406 21.26 2.01 -12.15
C LYS A 406 22.42 1.03 -12.34
N THR A 407 22.14 -0.27 -12.26
CA THR A 407 23.11 -1.36 -12.43
C THR A 407 23.76 -1.29 -13.81
N ILE A 408 22.96 -1.27 -14.88
CA ILE A 408 23.45 -1.29 -16.26
C ILE A 408 24.32 -0.08 -16.55
N VAL A 409 23.95 1.12 -16.10
CA VAL A 409 24.76 2.33 -16.31
C VAL A 409 26.20 2.16 -15.80
N HIS A 410 26.37 1.49 -14.66
CA HIS A 410 27.68 1.28 -14.03
C HIS A 410 28.47 0.07 -14.57
N LEU A 411 27.91 -0.77 -15.45
CA LEU A 411 28.62 -1.94 -15.96
C LEU A 411 29.85 -1.56 -16.79
N GLY A 412 30.98 -2.17 -16.47
CA GLY A 412 32.18 -2.21 -17.30
C GLY A 412 32.27 -3.47 -18.15
N LYS A 413 33.34 -3.59 -18.95
CA LYS A 413 33.53 -4.70 -19.90
C LYS A 413 33.45 -6.08 -19.23
N SER A 414 34.12 -6.27 -18.09
CA SER A 414 34.13 -7.56 -17.39
C SER A 414 32.77 -7.94 -16.84
N GLN A 415 32.00 -6.98 -16.32
CA GLN A 415 30.65 -7.25 -15.81
C GLN A 415 29.67 -7.58 -16.94
N VAL A 416 29.78 -6.91 -18.10
CA VAL A 416 28.95 -7.24 -19.28
C VAL A 416 29.26 -8.65 -19.78
N LEU A 417 30.53 -9.07 -19.80
CA LEU A 417 30.90 -10.46 -20.11
C LEU A 417 30.31 -11.46 -19.12
N LYS A 418 30.30 -11.16 -17.82
CA LYS A 418 29.65 -12.05 -16.83
C LYS A 418 28.15 -12.10 -17.02
N LEU A 419 27.51 -10.96 -17.28
CA LEU A 419 26.08 -10.89 -17.56
C LEU A 419 25.71 -11.76 -18.76
N SER A 420 26.50 -11.72 -19.84
CA SER A 420 26.25 -12.50 -21.05
C SER A 420 26.42 -14.02 -20.90
N HIS A 421 27.12 -14.47 -19.87
CA HIS A 421 27.30 -15.91 -19.58
C HIS A 421 26.27 -16.44 -18.55
N ASN A 422 25.29 -15.62 -18.15
CA ASN A 422 24.23 -15.99 -17.23
C ASN A 422 22.85 -15.73 -17.86
N ASN A 423 21.79 -16.33 -17.31
CA ASN A 423 20.42 -16.25 -17.84
C ASN A 423 19.73 -14.88 -17.62
N ILE A 424 20.49 -13.82 -17.33
CA ILE A 424 19.94 -12.48 -17.10
C ILE A 424 19.29 -11.95 -18.38
N ILE A 425 19.95 -12.11 -19.52
CA ILE A 425 19.44 -11.61 -20.82
C ILE A 425 18.14 -12.32 -21.19
N ASP A 426 18.12 -13.64 -21.08
CA ASP A 426 16.94 -14.45 -21.38
C ASP A 426 15.76 -14.10 -20.45
N SER A 427 16.05 -13.89 -19.16
CA SER A 427 15.04 -13.44 -18.20
C SER A 427 14.44 -12.10 -18.63
N LEU A 428 15.26 -11.11 -18.99
CA LEU A 428 14.76 -9.81 -19.46
C LEU A 428 13.96 -9.92 -20.77
N LEU A 429 14.37 -10.80 -21.69
CA LEU A 429 13.65 -11.09 -22.93
C LEU A 429 12.31 -11.79 -22.70
N SER A 430 12.14 -12.48 -21.57
CA SER A 430 10.87 -13.12 -21.18
C SER A 430 9.84 -12.16 -20.56
N ALA A 431 10.26 -10.98 -20.12
CA ALA A 431 9.37 -9.98 -19.53
C ALA A 431 8.31 -9.50 -20.52
N ASP A 432 7.12 -9.13 -20.06
CA ASP A 432 6.11 -8.50 -20.92
C ASP A 432 6.68 -7.23 -21.59
N SER A 433 6.36 -7.02 -22.87
CA SER A 433 6.89 -5.88 -23.63
C SER A 433 6.22 -4.58 -23.18
N ASN A 434 6.99 -3.67 -22.63
CA ASN A 434 6.59 -2.30 -22.32
C ASN A 434 7.80 -1.36 -22.44
N TYR A 435 7.54 -0.04 -22.49
CA TYR A 435 8.61 0.94 -22.70
C TYR A 435 9.65 0.97 -21.56
N GLU A 436 9.26 0.62 -20.34
CA GLU A 436 10.18 0.61 -19.19
C GLU A 436 11.21 -0.53 -19.31
N PHE A 437 10.75 -1.77 -19.52
CA PHE A 437 11.64 -2.92 -19.76
C PHE A 437 12.42 -2.79 -21.06
N ASN A 438 11.79 -2.26 -22.13
CA ASN A 438 12.51 -2.05 -23.37
C ASN A 438 13.60 -0.98 -23.22
N THR A 439 13.42 0.02 -22.34
CA THR A 439 14.50 0.95 -21.99
C THR A 439 15.68 0.23 -21.32
N ILE A 440 15.43 -0.76 -20.46
CA ILE A 440 16.48 -1.60 -19.89
C ILE A 440 17.23 -2.38 -20.98
N ILE A 441 16.49 -2.95 -21.94
CA ILE A 441 17.07 -3.65 -23.10
C ILE A 441 17.94 -2.70 -23.95
N LEU A 442 17.47 -1.48 -24.24
CA LEU A 442 18.24 -0.46 -24.97
C LEU A 442 19.56 -0.12 -24.26
N LEU A 443 19.53 0.06 -22.94
CA LEU A 443 20.74 0.30 -22.14
C LEU A 443 21.71 -0.89 -22.19
N LEU A 444 21.19 -2.12 -22.17
CA LEU A 444 22.00 -3.34 -22.27
C LEU A 444 22.65 -3.47 -23.66
N ILE A 445 21.88 -3.25 -24.73
CA ILE A 445 22.38 -3.22 -26.11
C ILE A 445 23.56 -2.26 -26.23
N ASN A 446 23.42 -1.04 -25.68
CA ASN A 446 24.50 -0.04 -25.69
C ASN A 446 25.80 -0.59 -25.09
N LYS A 447 25.71 -1.27 -23.94
CA LYS A 447 26.87 -1.85 -23.26
C LYS A 447 27.49 -3.01 -24.04
N ILE A 448 26.66 -3.93 -24.57
CA ILE A 448 27.12 -5.07 -25.38
C ILE A 448 27.81 -4.59 -26.66
N ALA A 449 27.19 -3.64 -27.37
CA ALA A 449 27.70 -3.11 -28.63
C ALA A 449 29.06 -2.41 -28.45
N VAL A 450 29.23 -1.61 -27.39
CA VAL A 450 30.48 -0.90 -27.09
C VAL A 450 31.61 -1.83 -26.66
N TYR A 451 31.32 -2.82 -25.82
CA TYR A 451 32.37 -3.70 -25.28
C TYR A 451 32.69 -4.91 -26.17
N GLY A 452 31.85 -5.20 -27.16
CA GLY A 452 32.08 -6.22 -28.18
C GLY A 452 32.07 -7.64 -27.63
N THR A 453 30.99 -8.03 -26.93
CA THR A 453 30.81 -9.41 -26.46
C THR A 453 30.30 -10.33 -27.58
N GLU A 454 30.40 -11.65 -27.40
CA GLU A 454 29.86 -12.69 -28.29
C GLU A 454 28.34 -12.89 -28.16
N THR A 455 27.68 -12.04 -27.39
CA THR A 455 26.23 -12.10 -27.16
C THR A 455 25.46 -11.89 -28.44
N ASP A 456 24.48 -12.76 -28.71
CA ASP A 456 23.57 -12.56 -29.82
C ASP A 456 22.69 -11.32 -29.57
N LEU A 457 22.90 -10.29 -30.40
CA LEU A 457 22.16 -9.04 -30.34
C LEU A 457 20.77 -9.15 -30.98
N GLN A 458 20.52 -10.17 -31.80
CA GLN A 458 19.31 -10.25 -32.62
C GLN A 458 18.01 -10.22 -31.80
N PRO A 459 17.86 -11.03 -30.73
CA PRO A 459 16.62 -11.02 -29.94
C PRO A 459 16.39 -9.69 -29.24
N LEU A 460 17.46 -9.06 -28.72
CA LEU A 460 17.39 -7.79 -28.01
C LEU A 460 17.02 -6.64 -28.94
N VAL A 461 17.70 -6.54 -30.08
CA VAL A 461 17.49 -5.45 -31.04
C VAL A 461 16.13 -5.60 -31.70
N THR A 462 15.73 -6.81 -32.11
CA THR A 462 14.40 -7.06 -32.70
C THR A 462 13.29 -6.62 -31.74
N ARG A 463 13.39 -6.99 -30.46
CA ARG A 463 12.40 -6.58 -29.46
C ARG A 463 12.39 -5.06 -29.23
N ALA A 464 13.57 -4.43 -29.14
CA ALA A 464 13.65 -3.00 -28.87
C ALA A 464 13.20 -2.13 -30.05
N LEU A 465 13.40 -2.61 -31.28
CA LEU A 465 13.04 -1.92 -32.52
C LEU A 465 11.62 -2.24 -33.03
N ASP A 466 10.87 -3.13 -32.38
CA ASP A 466 9.45 -3.38 -32.71
C ASP A 466 8.53 -2.28 -32.12
N PHE A 467 8.69 -1.04 -32.59
CA PHE A 467 7.86 0.11 -32.18
C PHE A 467 6.88 0.48 -33.31
N LYS A 468 5.72 -0.17 -33.33
CA LYS A 468 4.65 0.06 -34.33
C LYS A 468 3.57 1.05 -33.86
N ASP A 469 3.63 1.49 -32.61
CA ASP A 469 2.63 2.38 -32.02
C ASP A 469 2.87 3.84 -32.47
N PRO A 470 1.86 4.58 -32.95
CA PRO A 470 1.99 6.02 -33.23
C PRO A 470 2.18 6.90 -31.96
N ASN A 471 1.86 6.40 -30.76
CA ASN A 471 1.87 7.16 -29.50
C ASN A 471 3.06 6.84 -28.60
N ILE A 472 4.27 6.80 -29.16
CA ILE A 472 5.48 6.44 -28.40
C ILE A 472 5.94 7.62 -27.53
N PRO A 473 6.26 7.39 -26.23
CA PRO A 473 6.84 8.42 -25.37
C PRO A 473 8.16 8.97 -25.93
N ALA A 474 8.31 10.30 -25.96
CA ALA A 474 9.52 10.95 -26.45
C ALA A 474 10.79 10.51 -25.69
N SER A 475 10.67 10.19 -24.39
CA SER A 475 11.76 9.63 -23.58
C SER A 475 12.26 8.27 -24.10
N TYR A 476 11.37 7.42 -24.61
CA TYR A 476 11.72 6.15 -25.21
C TYR A 476 12.43 6.36 -26.56
N ILE A 477 11.90 7.26 -27.41
CA ILE A 477 12.52 7.63 -28.70
C ILE A 477 13.93 8.19 -28.50
N PHE A 478 14.14 8.98 -27.44
CA PHE A 478 15.47 9.47 -27.09
C PHE A 478 16.46 8.34 -26.82
N GLU A 479 16.12 7.35 -26.00
CA GLU A 479 17.01 6.20 -25.74
C GLU A 479 17.15 5.29 -26.98
N LEU A 480 16.10 5.20 -27.79
CA LEU A 480 16.09 4.43 -29.04
C LEU A 480 17.07 5.01 -30.07
N THR A 481 16.98 6.32 -30.35
CA THR A 481 17.90 7.03 -31.27
C THR A 481 19.35 6.98 -30.78
N LYS A 482 19.57 7.13 -29.47
CA LYS A 482 20.90 6.94 -28.87
C LYS A 482 21.43 5.53 -29.12
N THR A 483 20.60 4.50 -28.93
CA THR A 483 20.99 3.10 -29.10
C THR A 483 21.27 2.74 -30.55
N VAL A 484 20.44 3.19 -31.49
CA VAL A 484 20.72 3.04 -32.92
C VAL A 484 22.02 3.74 -33.30
N GLY A 485 22.30 4.94 -32.77
CA GLY A 485 23.58 5.62 -32.97
C GLY A 485 24.77 4.81 -32.48
N VAL A 486 24.67 4.18 -31.31
CA VAL A 486 25.72 3.28 -30.78
C VAL A 486 25.89 2.05 -31.66
N LEU A 487 24.81 1.43 -32.11
CA LEU A 487 24.85 0.26 -33.00
C LEU A 487 25.48 0.58 -34.35
N VAL A 488 25.06 1.67 -35.02
CA VAL A 488 25.65 2.10 -36.30
C VAL A 488 27.14 2.38 -36.14
N LYS A 489 27.56 3.00 -35.03
CA LYS A 489 28.98 3.31 -34.79
C LYS A 489 29.84 2.08 -34.56
N ASN A 490 29.35 1.09 -33.80
CA ASN A 490 30.18 -0.02 -33.31
C ASN A 490 29.92 -1.36 -34.01
N LYS A 491 28.75 -1.53 -34.65
CA LYS A 491 28.28 -2.76 -35.31
C LYS A 491 27.53 -2.44 -36.63
N PRO A 492 28.09 -1.63 -37.54
CA PRO A 492 27.37 -1.17 -38.74
C PRO A 492 26.96 -2.31 -39.67
N GLU A 493 27.79 -3.34 -39.85
CA GLU A 493 27.45 -4.50 -40.70
C GLU A 493 26.18 -5.20 -40.21
N TYR A 494 26.06 -5.39 -38.90
CA TYR A 494 24.92 -6.06 -38.30
C TYR A 494 23.63 -5.25 -38.48
N VAL A 495 23.69 -3.93 -38.28
CA VAL A 495 22.52 -3.05 -38.46
C VAL A 495 22.01 -3.09 -39.89
N PHE A 496 22.89 -2.90 -40.86
CA PHE A 496 22.47 -2.83 -42.26
C PHE A 496 22.00 -4.18 -42.82
N ALA A 497 22.51 -5.29 -42.29
CA ALA A 497 22.09 -6.62 -42.70
C ALA A 497 20.71 -7.04 -42.16
N HIS A 498 20.30 -6.53 -40.99
CA HIS A 498 19.13 -7.07 -40.28
C HIS A 498 18.04 -6.05 -39.92
N HIS A 499 18.37 -4.76 -39.81
CA HIS A 499 17.50 -3.75 -39.18
C HIS A 499 17.37 -2.44 -39.99
N THR A 500 17.61 -2.48 -41.30
CA THR A 500 17.57 -1.28 -42.16
C THR A 500 16.19 -0.63 -42.20
N GLU A 501 15.11 -1.42 -42.30
CA GLU A 501 13.73 -0.88 -42.34
C GLU A 501 13.34 -0.21 -41.03
N GLU A 502 13.76 -0.78 -39.90
CA GLU A 502 13.49 -0.27 -38.56
C GLU A 502 14.21 1.07 -38.34
N VAL A 503 15.44 1.22 -38.85
CA VAL A 503 16.18 2.49 -38.82
C VAL A 503 15.49 3.53 -39.70
N ILE A 504 15.03 3.17 -40.90
CA ILE A 504 14.22 4.05 -41.77
C ILE A 504 12.95 4.50 -41.02
N THR A 505 12.24 3.56 -40.41
CA THR A 505 11.02 3.81 -39.63
C THR A 505 11.28 4.76 -38.46
N LEU A 506 12.39 4.58 -37.74
CA LEU A 506 12.79 5.47 -36.65
C LEU A 506 13.02 6.90 -37.15
N LEU A 507 13.82 7.07 -38.21
CA LEU A 507 14.15 8.39 -38.75
C LEU A 507 12.91 9.11 -39.29
N ASN A 508 12.00 8.40 -39.95
CA ASN A 508 10.69 8.94 -40.36
C ASN A 508 9.84 9.39 -39.16
N THR A 509 9.83 8.59 -38.10
CA THR A 509 9.10 8.92 -36.86
C THR A 509 9.69 10.19 -36.23
N VAL A 510 11.01 10.30 -36.15
CA VAL A 510 11.68 11.50 -35.65
C VAL A 510 11.36 12.72 -36.52
N GLN A 511 11.35 12.57 -37.85
CA GLN A 511 11.02 13.67 -38.76
C GLN A 511 9.63 14.27 -38.48
N THR A 512 8.68 13.42 -38.11
CA THR A 512 7.32 13.83 -37.72
C THR A 512 7.34 14.62 -36.41
N ILE A 513 8.15 14.21 -35.43
CA ILE A 513 8.30 14.89 -34.14
C ILE A 513 8.93 16.28 -34.29
N ILE A 514 10.05 16.37 -35.04
CA ILE A 514 10.78 17.64 -35.24
C ILE A 514 10.02 18.62 -36.14
N SER A 515 9.03 18.15 -36.91
CA SER A 515 8.14 18.99 -37.71
C SER A 515 6.82 19.31 -37.00
N GLY A 516 6.60 18.72 -35.83
CA GLY A 516 5.38 18.82 -35.04
C GLY A 516 5.34 20.04 -34.11
N PRO A 517 4.20 20.25 -33.43
CA PRO A 517 4.00 21.41 -32.54
C PRO A 517 4.97 21.46 -31.34
N ASN A 518 5.56 20.32 -30.95
CA ASN A 518 6.49 20.20 -29.80
C ASN A 518 7.97 20.26 -30.19
N ALA A 519 8.30 20.60 -31.44
CA ALA A 519 9.67 20.56 -31.97
C ALA A 519 10.71 21.38 -31.18
N SER A 520 10.28 22.36 -30.38
CA SER A 520 11.16 23.27 -29.64
C SER A 520 11.53 22.79 -28.23
N ASP A 521 10.91 21.70 -27.74
CA ASP A 521 11.20 21.18 -26.40
C ASP A 521 12.62 20.55 -26.32
N ASN A 522 13.14 20.42 -25.09
CA ASN A 522 14.50 19.95 -24.88
C ASN A 522 14.70 18.50 -25.31
N VAL A 523 13.66 17.67 -25.17
CA VAL A 523 13.71 16.24 -25.51
C VAL A 523 13.76 16.06 -27.04
N SER A 524 12.93 16.78 -27.79
CA SER A 524 12.90 16.79 -29.25
C SER A 524 14.21 17.31 -29.84
N LYS A 525 14.82 18.34 -29.23
CA LYS A 525 16.18 18.80 -29.59
C LYS A 525 17.23 17.70 -29.39
N ALA A 526 17.16 16.98 -28.29
CA ALA A 526 18.09 15.88 -28.02
C ALA A 526 17.90 14.71 -29.00
N ILE A 527 16.64 14.36 -29.30
CA ILE A 527 16.28 13.36 -30.33
C ILE A 527 16.82 13.79 -31.71
N HIS A 528 16.65 15.06 -32.07
CA HIS A 528 17.15 15.60 -33.33
C HIS A 528 18.67 15.50 -33.41
N ASN A 529 19.39 15.89 -32.35
CA ASN A 529 20.85 15.77 -32.30
C ASN A 529 21.33 14.32 -32.44
N ASN A 530 20.68 13.37 -31.75
CA ASN A 530 20.99 11.95 -31.91
C ASN A 530 20.74 11.47 -33.34
N SER A 531 19.68 11.94 -33.98
CA SER A 531 19.31 11.56 -35.35
C SER A 531 20.27 12.13 -36.38
N ARG A 532 20.76 13.37 -36.19
CA ARG A 532 21.87 13.93 -36.97
C ARG A 532 23.15 13.11 -36.83
N PHE A 533 23.45 12.66 -35.62
CA PHE A 533 24.60 11.79 -35.37
C PHE A 533 24.47 10.45 -36.09
N ILE A 534 23.28 9.82 -36.05
CA ILE A 534 22.97 8.61 -36.82
C ILE A 534 23.19 8.87 -38.32
N ALA A 535 22.54 9.90 -38.86
CA ALA A 535 22.61 10.24 -40.29
C ALA A 535 24.05 10.50 -40.75
N GLY A 536 24.81 11.30 -40.01
CA GLY A 536 26.21 11.56 -40.30
C GLY A 536 27.09 10.30 -40.24
N SER A 537 26.81 9.41 -39.29
CA SER A 537 27.54 8.13 -39.17
C SER A 537 27.25 7.20 -40.34
N ILE A 538 25.98 7.10 -40.77
CA ILE A 538 25.56 6.31 -41.93
C ILE A 538 26.19 6.87 -43.21
N LEU A 539 26.12 8.18 -43.45
CA LEU A 539 26.71 8.81 -44.65
C LEU A 539 28.23 8.66 -44.71
N ALA A 540 28.91 8.69 -43.56
CA ALA A 540 30.36 8.44 -43.51
C ALA A 540 30.70 7.02 -43.98
N LEU A 541 29.85 6.03 -43.67
CA LEU A 541 30.01 4.63 -44.08
C LEU A 541 29.68 4.40 -45.56
N ASN A 542 28.87 5.27 -46.18
CA ASN A 542 28.51 5.17 -47.61
C ASN A 542 29.70 5.29 -48.56
N LYS A 543 30.83 5.84 -48.07
CA LYS A 543 32.08 5.93 -48.85
C LYS A 543 32.67 4.56 -49.15
N ASP A 544 32.41 3.59 -48.29
CA ASP A 544 33.03 2.26 -48.32
C ASP A 544 32.02 1.13 -48.57
N LYS A 545 30.71 1.41 -48.47
CA LYS A 545 29.63 0.43 -48.61
C LYS A 545 28.39 1.07 -49.26
N GLU A 546 27.73 0.36 -50.17
CA GLU A 546 26.46 0.81 -50.73
C GLU A 546 25.35 0.70 -49.67
N ILE A 547 24.66 1.82 -49.41
CA ILE A 547 23.57 1.92 -48.44
C ILE A 547 22.23 1.96 -49.19
N ASP A 548 21.16 1.46 -48.56
CA ASP A 548 19.80 1.55 -49.11
C ASP A 548 19.49 3.00 -49.54
N PRO A 549 19.05 3.23 -50.79
CA PRO A 549 18.81 4.57 -51.31
C PRO A 549 17.82 5.40 -50.49
N ARG A 550 16.79 4.77 -49.89
CA ARG A 550 15.79 5.46 -49.05
C ARG A 550 16.42 5.94 -47.75
N LEU A 551 17.25 5.09 -47.15
CA LEU A 551 17.99 5.45 -45.93
C LEU A 551 19.00 6.57 -46.22
N PHE A 552 19.68 6.51 -47.36
CA PHE A 552 20.60 7.55 -47.80
C PHE A 552 19.91 8.91 -47.96
N GLU A 553 18.77 8.96 -48.65
CA GLU A 553 17.98 10.17 -48.84
C GLU A 553 17.50 10.76 -47.50
N LEU A 554 17.01 9.93 -46.58
CA LEU A 554 16.63 10.37 -45.25
C LEU A 554 17.80 10.98 -44.48
N CYS A 555 18.99 10.36 -44.54
CA CYS A 555 20.17 10.89 -43.87
C CYS A 555 20.59 12.27 -44.41
N GLU A 556 20.50 12.50 -45.72
CA GLU A 556 20.75 13.81 -46.34
C GLU A 556 19.80 14.89 -45.81
N ILE A 557 18.52 14.57 -45.60
CA ILE A 557 17.53 15.50 -45.03
C ILE A 557 17.95 15.95 -43.63
N PHE A 558 18.30 15.00 -42.75
CA PHE A 558 18.73 15.31 -41.38
C PHE A 558 20.04 16.09 -41.31
N MET A 559 20.91 16.01 -42.32
CA MET A 559 22.15 16.80 -42.35
C MET A 559 21.95 18.24 -42.84
N ARG A 560 20.89 18.50 -43.62
CA ARG A 560 20.54 19.82 -44.17
C ARG A 560 19.64 20.64 -43.25
N ALA A 561 18.76 19.97 -42.50
CA ALA A 561 18.11 20.53 -41.31
C ALA A 561 19.15 20.80 -40.21
#